data_AF-A0A6J1WCZ9-F1
#
_entry.id   AF-A0A6J1WCZ9-F1
#
_cell.length_a   1.000
_cell.length_b   1.000
_cell.length_c   1.000
_cell.angle_alpha   90.00
_cell.angle_beta   90.00
_cell.angle_gamma   90.00
#
_symmetry.space_group_name_H-M   'P 1'
#
loop_
_entity.id
_entity.type
_entity.pdbx_description
1 polymer ?
#
loop_
_entity_poly.entity_id
_entity_poly.type
_entity_poly.pdbx_seq_one_letter_code
_entity_poly.pdbx_strand_id
1 'polypeptide(L)'
;MVEEHELQKEKIQEDYNDKYWDQRYTIVQQQIPSFLQKVADKILSTGKYLNVVRECGHDVTCPVAKEVVYTLKEREYVEQIEKAYNYASKVLLDFLIDEKELVAHLRSIKHYFLMDQGDFYVHFMDLTEEELKKPVDDIIPTRLEALLELALRMSTANTDPFKDDLK
;
A
#
# COMPACT_ATOMS: atom_id res chain seq x y z
N MET A 1 21.08 22.77 -12.50
CA MET A 1 19.81 22.56 -11.77
C MET A 1 20.17 21.80 -10.52
N VAL A 2 19.84 22.37 -9.36
CA VAL A 2 20.30 21.92 -8.04
C VAL A 2 19.52 20.67 -7.64
N GLU A 3 20.23 19.61 -7.27
CA GLU A 3 19.66 18.36 -6.77
C GLU A 3 19.12 18.58 -5.35
N GLU A 4 17.79 18.65 -5.19
CA GLU A 4 17.14 18.64 -3.87
C GLU A 4 17.19 17.23 -3.28
N HIS A 5 18.26 16.93 -2.55
CA HIS A 5 18.50 15.65 -1.85
C HIS A 5 17.81 15.57 -0.47
N GLU A 6 16.60 16.12 -0.32
CA GLU A 6 15.84 15.95 0.93
C GLU A 6 14.37 15.66 0.61
N LEU A 7 13.97 14.40 0.77
CA LEU A 7 12.57 13.97 0.75
C LEU A 7 11.87 14.56 1.99
N GLN A 8 11.37 15.78 1.86
CA GLN A 8 10.63 16.48 2.90
C GLN A 8 9.27 15.80 3.14
N LYS A 9 8.92 15.58 4.41
CA LYS A 9 7.67 14.91 4.81
C LYS A 9 6.38 15.60 4.29
N GLU A 10 6.49 16.86 3.89
CA GLU A 10 5.36 17.67 3.46
C GLU A 10 5.00 17.49 1.98
N LYS A 11 5.92 16.97 1.15
CA LYS A 11 5.66 16.63 -0.27
C LYS A 11 5.16 15.19 -0.48
N ILE A 12 4.87 14.47 0.61
CA ILE A 12 4.51 13.04 0.62
C ILE A 12 3.17 12.75 -0.09
N GLN A 13 2.27 13.73 -0.23
CA GLN A 13 0.96 13.51 -0.86
C GLN A 13 1.04 13.28 -2.37
N GLU A 14 2.08 13.76 -3.05
CA GLU A 14 2.19 13.68 -4.52
C GLU A 14 3.02 12.48 -5.01
N ASP A 15 3.89 11.92 -4.16
CA ASP A 15 4.81 10.82 -4.50
C ASP A 15 4.54 9.57 -3.64
N TYR A 16 3.30 9.07 -3.67
CA TYR A 16 2.93 7.75 -3.14
C TYR A 16 3.47 6.59 -3.99
N ASN A 17 4.67 6.75 -4.56
CA ASN A 17 5.35 5.79 -5.42
C ASN A 17 6.25 4.87 -4.60
N ASP A 18 6.41 3.62 -5.04
CA ASP A 18 7.36 2.62 -4.49
C ASP A 18 8.76 3.19 -4.17
N LYS A 19 9.16 4.22 -4.94
CA LYS A 19 10.38 5.00 -4.75
C LYS A 19 10.57 5.56 -3.34
N TYR A 20 9.50 5.94 -2.64
CA TYR A 20 9.61 6.51 -1.29
C TYR A 20 10.27 5.53 -0.31
N TRP A 21 9.83 4.27 -0.29
CA TRP A 21 10.36 3.27 0.64
C TRP A 21 11.76 2.80 0.24
N ASP A 22 12.05 2.79 -1.06
CA ASP A 22 13.35 2.41 -1.60
C ASP A 22 14.41 3.50 -1.41
N GLN A 23 14.02 4.77 -1.45
CA GLN A 23 14.94 5.90 -1.29
C GLN A 23 15.11 6.33 0.17
N ARG A 24 14.05 6.28 0.99
CA ARG A 24 14.10 6.74 2.39
C ARG A 24 14.87 5.81 3.32
N TYR A 25 14.86 4.51 3.02
CA TYR A 25 15.45 3.47 3.87
C TYR A 25 16.38 2.58 3.04
N THR A 26 17.64 2.96 3.01
CA THR A 26 18.71 2.29 2.25
C THR A 26 19.77 1.70 3.18
N ILE A 27 20.31 0.54 2.83
CA ILE A 27 21.47 -0.04 3.51
C ILE A 27 22.76 0.63 3.03
N VAL A 28 23.63 1.04 3.96
CA VAL A 28 24.97 1.52 3.67
C VAL A 28 25.94 0.33 3.66
N GLN A 29 26.25 -0.19 2.47
CA GLN A 29 27.00 -1.45 2.30
C GLN A 29 28.33 -1.51 3.05
N GLN A 30 29.06 -0.39 3.11
CA GLN A 30 30.37 -0.31 3.76
C GLN A 30 30.31 -0.38 5.29
N GLN A 31 29.14 -0.14 5.88
CA GLN A 31 28.94 -0.16 7.34
C GLN A 31 28.33 -1.45 7.84
N ILE A 32 28.06 -2.43 6.96
CA ILE A 32 27.55 -3.73 7.37
C ILE A 32 28.69 -4.56 7.98
N PRO A 33 28.56 -5.01 9.23
CA PRO A 33 29.51 -5.97 9.77
C PRO A 33 29.45 -7.28 8.97
N SER A 34 30.60 -7.83 8.59
CA SER A 34 30.67 -9.00 7.70
C SER A 34 29.84 -10.20 8.19
N PHE A 35 29.72 -10.38 9.51
CA PHE A 35 28.93 -11.44 10.13
C PHE A 35 27.40 -11.23 10.07
N LEU A 36 26.94 -10.01 9.77
CA LEU A 36 25.53 -9.67 9.54
C LEU A 36 25.18 -9.58 8.06
N GLN A 37 26.15 -9.69 7.16
CA GLN A 37 25.93 -9.52 5.72
C GLN A 37 24.79 -10.38 5.18
N LYS A 38 24.62 -11.60 5.71
CA LYS A 38 23.57 -12.55 5.31
C LYS A 38 22.15 -12.16 5.75
N VAL A 39 22.04 -11.30 6.78
CA VAL A 39 20.75 -10.92 7.41
C VAL A 39 20.48 -9.42 7.32
N ALA A 40 21.37 -8.64 6.68
CA ALA A 40 21.27 -7.19 6.57
C ALA A 40 19.93 -6.74 5.96
N ASP A 41 19.49 -7.39 4.87
CA ASP A 41 18.22 -7.07 4.22
C ASP A 41 17.02 -7.33 5.14
N LYS A 42 17.05 -8.44 5.90
CA LYS A 42 16.01 -8.74 6.90
C LYS A 42 15.98 -7.69 7.99
N ILE A 43 17.13 -7.23 8.47
CA ILE A 43 17.21 -6.16 9.49
C ILE A 43 16.57 -4.87 8.96
N LEU A 44 16.90 -4.46 7.73
CA LEU A 44 16.30 -3.28 7.11
C LEU A 44 14.78 -3.43 6.98
N SER A 45 14.30 -4.54 6.41
CA SER A 45 12.87 -4.79 6.22
C SER A 45 12.11 -4.85 7.55
N THR A 46 12.71 -5.42 8.60
CA THR A 46 12.14 -5.41 9.96
C THR A 46 11.86 -3.98 10.42
N GLY A 47 12.84 -3.09 10.27
CA GLY A 47 12.69 -1.67 10.63
C GLY A 47 11.63 -0.96 9.78
N LYS A 48 11.62 -1.20 8.47
CA LYS A 48 10.61 -0.66 7.53
C LYS A 48 9.20 -1.03 7.97
N TYR A 49 8.94 -2.32 8.22
CA TYR A 49 7.61 -2.81 8.59
C TYR A 49 7.10 -2.18 9.89
N LEU A 50 7.96 -2.12 10.91
CA LEU A 50 7.60 -1.47 12.17
C LEU A 50 7.33 0.03 12.00
N ASN A 51 8.05 0.71 11.10
CA ASN A 51 7.84 2.13 10.88
C ASN A 51 6.53 2.42 10.15
N VAL A 52 6.15 1.61 9.16
CA VAL A 52 4.85 1.74 8.47
C VAL A 52 3.70 1.73 9.48
N VAL A 53 3.71 0.76 10.39
CA VAL A 53 2.66 0.62 11.40
C VAL A 53 2.67 1.81 12.38
N ARG A 54 3.85 2.32 12.77
CA ARG A 54 3.95 3.52 13.62
C ARG A 54 3.44 4.79 12.96
N GLU A 55 3.74 5.00 11.69
CA GLU A 55 3.26 6.18 10.95
C GLU A 55 1.72 6.16 10.80
N CYS A 56 1.10 4.97 10.86
CA CYS A 56 -0.35 4.80 10.92
C CYS A 56 -0.96 5.01 12.32
N GLY A 57 -0.17 5.40 13.32
CA GLY A 57 -0.65 5.72 14.68
C GLY A 57 -0.67 4.55 15.66
N HIS A 58 -0.12 3.39 15.28
CA HIS A 58 -0.04 2.23 16.16
C HIS A 58 1.31 2.15 16.87
N ASP A 59 1.28 1.97 18.19
CA ASP A 59 2.51 1.72 18.94
C ASP A 59 2.91 0.24 18.82
N VAL A 60 4.11 0.00 18.30
CA VAL A 60 4.62 -1.35 18.07
C VAL A 60 5.80 -1.63 18.98
N THR A 61 5.51 -2.33 20.07
CA THR A 61 6.52 -2.85 20.98
C THR A 61 6.64 -4.36 20.80
N CYS A 62 7.80 -4.81 20.31
CA CYS A 62 8.05 -6.24 20.12
C CYS A 62 8.14 -6.95 21.49
N PRO A 63 7.22 -7.88 21.81
CA PRO A 63 7.22 -8.57 23.09
C PRO A 63 8.37 -9.59 23.21
N VAL A 64 8.99 -9.94 22.08
CA VAL A 64 10.13 -10.87 22.00
C VAL A 64 11.45 -10.12 21.92
N ALA A 65 11.45 -8.80 22.18
CA ALA A 65 12.67 -8.00 22.22
C ALA A 65 13.63 -8.57 23.28
N LYS A 66 14.79 -9.02 22.83
CA LYS A 66 15.88 -9.51 23.67
C LYS A 66 17.14 -8.73 23.33
N GLU A 67 18.03 -8.64 24.30
CA GLU A 67 19.35 -8.08 24.06
C GLU A 67 20.11 -8.94 23.05
N VAL A 68 20.57 -8.29 21.97
CA VAL A 68 21.36 -8.91 20.92
C VAL A 68 22.83 -8.76 21.28
N VAL A 69 23.44 -9.84 21.75
CA VAL A 69 24.86 -9.89 22.13
C VAL A 69 25.65 -10.55 21.01
N TYR A 70 26.82 -10.00 20.68
CA TYR A 70 27.74 -10.63 19.76
C TYR A 70 28.25 -11.96 20.33
N THR A 71 28.13 -13.03 19.56
CA THR A 71 28.69 -14.33 19.88
C THR A 71 29.43 -14.88 18.67
N LEU A 72 30.52 -15.62 18.89
CA LEU A 72 31.23 -16.32 17.81
C LEU A 72 30.34 -17.37 17.11
N LYS A 73 29.28 -17.81 17.79
CA LYS A 73 28.29 -18.74 17.24
C LYS A 73 27.22 -17.92 16.52
N GLU A 74 27.33 -17.83 15.18
CA GLU A 74 26.43 -17.01 14.34
C GLU A 74 24.93 -17.23 14.60
N ARG A 75 24.53 -18.41 15.11
CA ARG A 75 23.12 -18.81 15.27
C ARG A 75 22.32 -17.96 16.25
N GLU A 76 22.90 -17.52 17.36
CA GLU A 76 22.10 -16.97 18.47
C GLU A 76 21.51 -15.59 18.15
N TYR A 77 22.31 -14.67 17.62
CA TYR A 77 21.82 -13.35 17.19
C TYR A 77 20.95 -13.46 15.92
N VAL A 78 21.24 -14.39 15.02
CA VAL A 78 20.42 -14.63 13.83
C VAL A 78 19.02 -15.10 14.21
N GLU A 79 18.89 -16.02 15.17
CA GLU A 79 17.57 -16.47 15.66
C GLU A 79 16.77 -15.34 16.30
N GLN A 80 17.43 -14.41 17.00
CA GLN A 80 16.76 -13.24 17.58
C GLN A 80 16.28 -12.28 16.48
N ILE A 81 17.10 -12.03 15.46
CA ILE A 81 16.72 -11.21 14.30
C ILE A 81 15.54 -11.84 13.55
N GLU A 82 15.55 -13.15 13.32
CA GLU A 82 14.42 -13.89 12.71
C GLU A 82 13.13 -13.72 13.51
N LYS A 83 13.20 -13.82 14.85
CA LYS A 83 12.02 -13.62 15.71
C LYS A 83 11.45 -12.20 15.59
N ALA A 84 12.32 -11.19 15.59
CA ALA A 84 11.91 -9.80 15.41
C ALA A 84 11.31 -9.54 14.02
N TYR A 85 11.92 -10.09 12.96
CA TYR A 85 11.43 -10.01 11.60
C TYR A 85 10.03 -10.63 11.46
N ASN A 86 9.85 -11.85 11.98
CA ASN A 86 8.57 -12.56 11.92
C ASN A 86 7.46 -11.82 12.68
N TYR A 87 7.78 -11.25 13.84
CA TYR A 87 6.84 -10.40 14.57
C TYR A 87 6.46 -9.15 13.76
N ALA A 88 7.43 -8.39 13.26
CA ALA A 88 7.19 -7.17 12.49
C ALA A 88 6.37 -7.45 11.22
N SER A 89 6.72 -8.51 10.48
CA SER A 89 6.01 -8.93 9.27
C SER A 89 4.58 -9.35 9.58
N LYS A 90 4.36 -10.08 10.67
CA LYS A 90 3.03 -10.50 11.07
C LYS A 90 2.16 -9.30 11.47
N VAL A 91 2.68 -8.42 12.32
CA VAL A 91 1.93 -7.22 12.76
C VAL A 91 1.53 -6.35 11.59
N LEU A 92 2.45 -6.10 10.65
CA LEU A 92 2.12 -5.32 9.44
C LEU A 92 1.08 -6.03 8.57
N LEU A 93 1.22 -7.34 8.35
CA LEU A 93 0.28 -8.08 7.51
C LEU A 93 -1.12 -8.13 8.13
N ASP A 94 -1.22 -8.46 9.42
CA ASP A 94 -2.48 -8.48 10.16
C ASP A 94 -3.13 -7.09 10.11
N PHE A 95 -2.36 -6.02 10.30
CA PHE A 95 -2.84 -4.64 10.16
C PHE A 95 -3.39 -4.34 8.75
N LEU A 96 -2.69 -4.72 7.69
CA LEU A 96 -3.13 -4.46 6.32
C LEU A 96 -4.37 -5.27 5.93
N ILE A 97 -4.45 -6.52 6.37
CA ILE A 97 -5.54 -7.42 6.03
C ILE A 97 -6.80 -7.11 6.85
N ASP A 98 -6.65 -6.96 8.17
CA ASP A 98 -7.78 -6.88 9.09
C ASP A 98 -8.25 -5.43 9.29
N GLU A 99 -7.34 -4.47 9.51
CA GLU A 99 -7.73 -3.07 9.79
C GLU A 99 -7.88 -2.23 8.53
N LYS A 100 -7.08 -2.50 7.49
CA LYS A 100 -7.15 -1.78 6.21
C LYS A 100 -7.92 -2.54 5.14
N GLU A 101 -8.49 -3.69 5.49
CA GLU A 101 -9.40 -4.47 4.64
C GLU A 101 -8.87 -4.67 3.21
N LEU A 102 -7.56 -4.92 3.05
CA LEU A 102 -6.91 -4.98 1.74
C LEU A 102 -7.59 -5.95 0.77
N VAL A 103 -8.10 -7.08 1.28
CA VAL A 103 -8.81 -8.08 0.48
C VAL A 103 -10.13 -7.52 -0.08
N ALA A 104 -10.81 -6.67 0.67
CA ALA A 104 -12.04 -6.05 0.23
C ALA A 104 -11.76 -4.98 -0.86
N HIS A 105 -10.73 -4.14 -0.69
CA HIS A 105 -10.29 -3.21 -1.73
C HIS A 105 -9.90 -3.94 -3.05
N LEU A 106 -9.15 -5.04 -2.96
CA LEU A 106 -8.80 -5.84 -4.15
C LEU A 106 -10.04 -6.43 -4.84
N ARG A 107 -11.09 -6.75 -4.08
CA ARG A 107 -12.36 -7.22 -4.62
C ARG A 107 -13.10 -6.10 -5.35
N SER A 108 -13.13 -4.89 -4.80
CA SER A 108 -13.69 -3.71 -5.47
C SER A 108 -12.94 -3.40 -6.77
N ILE A 109 -11.60 -3.46 -6.77
CA ILE A 109 -10.79 -3.32 -7.99
C ILE A 109 -11.22 -4.36 -9.04
N LYS A 110 -11.41 -5.63 -8.64
CA LYS A 110 -11.90 -6.66 -9.55
C LYS A 110 -13.27 -6.32 -10.13
N HIS A 111 -14.21 -5.80 -9.33
CA HIS A 111 -15.55 -5.42 -9.79
C HIS A 111 -15.51 -4.37 -10.91
N TYR A 112 -14.67 -3.34 -10.78
CA TYR A 112 -14.69 -2.17 -11.67
C TYR A 112 -13.58 -2.09 -12.71
N PHE A 113 -12.47 -2.79 -12.53
CA PHE A 113 -11.37 -2.80 -13.51
C PHE A 113 -11.30 -4.11 -14.29
N LEU A 114 -11.78 -5.21 -13.69
CA LEU A 114 -11.80 -6.53 -14.34
C LEU A 114 -13.21 -6.97 -14.76
N MET A 115 -14.17 -6.06 -14.72
CA MET A 115 -15.53 -6.25 -15.23
C MET A 115 -16.29 -7.44 -14.64
N ASP A 116 -16.06 -7.76 -13.36
CA ASP A 116 -16.74 -8.87 -12.69
C ASP A 116 -18.24 -8.60 -12.46
N GLN A 117 -18.62 -7.33 -12.25
CA GLN A 117 -20.02 -6.90 -12.12
C GLN A 117 -20.54 -6.37 -13.46
N GLY A 118 -20.97 -7.27 -14.33
CA GLY A 118 -21.38 -6.92 -15.71
C GLY A 118 -22.61 -6.01 -15.80
N ASP A 119 -23.53 -6.08 -14.83
CA ASP A 119 -24.75 -5.27 -14.78
C ASP A 119 -24.45 -3.76 -14.66
N PHE A 120 -23.42 -3.39 -13.90
CA PHE A 120 -22.93 -2.02 -13.80
C PHE A 120 -22.56 -1.47 -15.19
N TYR A 121 -21.80 -2.22 -15.99
CA TYR A 121 -21.35 -1.75 -17.31
C TYR A 121 -22.50 -1.63 -18.30
N VAL A 122 -23.48 -2.53 -18.25
CA VAL A 122 -24.69 -2.42 -19.09
C VAL A 122 -25.38 -1.09 -18.80
N HIS A 123 -25.68 -0.81 -17.53
CA HIS A 123 -26.30 0.46 -17.14
C HIS A 123 -25.44 1.68 -17.47
N PHE A 124 -24.13 1.61 -17.22
CA PHE A 124 -23.22 2.71 -17.48
C PHE A 124 -23.12 3.04 -18.97
N MET A 125 -22.97 2.03 -19.83
CA MET A 125 -22.89 2.22 -21.28
C MET A 125 -24.18 2.79 -21.85
N ASP A 126 -25.35 2.30 -21.41
CA ASP A 126 -26.66 2.81 -21.84
C ASP A 126 -26.86 4.29 -21.42
N LEU A 127 -26.45 4.65 -20.20
CA LEU A 127 -26.59 6.01 -19.67
C LEU A 127 -25.61 7.01 -20.29
N THR A 128 -24.41 6.56 -20.64
CA THR A 128 -23.33 7.43 -21.15
C THR A 128 -23.22 7.43 -22.66
N GLU A 129 -23.97 6.61 -23.39
CA GLU A 129 -23.88 6.45 -24.85
C GLU A 129 -23.88 7.79 -25.60
N GLU A 130 -24.87 8.66 -25.32
CA GLU A 130 -25.00 9.95 -26.00
C GLU A 130 -23.91 10.96 -25.62
N GLU A 131 -23.28 10.81 -24.44
CA GLU A 131 -22.17 11.66 -24.01
C GLU A 131 -20.84 11.17 -24.60
N LEU A 132 -20.60 9.85 -24.60
CA LEU A 132 -19.36 9.24 -25.11
C LEU A 132 -19.27 9.23 -26.64
N LYS A 133 -20.38 9.43 -27.36
CA LYS A 133 -20.38 9.64 -28.83
C LYS A 133 -19.77 10.99 -29.24
N LYS A 134 -19.67 11.96 -28.34
CA LYS A 134 -19.15 13.30 -28.63
C LYS A 134 -17.61 13.27 -28.77
N PRO A 135 -17.02 14.24 -29.49
CA PRO A 135 -15.58 14.48 -29.41
C PRO A 135 -15.14 14.76 -27.97
N VAL A 136 -13.93 14.36 -27.60
CA VAL A 136 -13.40 14.51 -26.23
C VAL A 136 -13.49 15.95 -25.70
N ASP A 137 -13.33 16.96 -26.57
CA ASP A 137 -13.39 18.37 -26.20
C ASP A 137 -14.81 18.85 -25.82
N ASP A 138 -15.84 18.13 -26.27
CA ASP A 138 -17.26 18.45 -26.01
C ASP A 138 -17.87 17.63 -24.86
N ILE A 139 -17.10 16.70 -24.28
CA ILE A 139 -17.51 15.87 -23.15
C ILE A 139 -17.38 16.69 -21.86
N ILE A 140 -18.44 16.73 -21.07
CA ILE A 140 -18.45 17.44 -19.79
C ILE A 140 -18.10 16.44 -18.66
N PRO A 141 -16.94 16.55 -17.98
CA PRO A 141 -16.52 15.59 -16.95
C PRO A 141 -17.51 15.46 -15.80
N THR A 142 -18.05 16.58 -15.31
CA THR A 142 -19.04 16.60 -14.22
C THR A 142 -20.35 15.89 -14.59
N ARG A 143 -20.69 15.87 -15.89
CA ARG A 143 -21.84 15.11 -16.38
C ARG A 143 -21.54 13.61 -16.40
N LEU A 144 -20.36 13.20 -16.86
CA LEU A 144 -19.95 11.79 -16.82
C LEU A 144 -19.87 11.27 -15.39
N GLU A 145 -19.35 12.05 -14.45
CA GLU A 145 -19.31 11.71 -13.03
C GLU A 145 -20.71 11.48 -12.46
N ALA A 146 -21.67 12.37 -12.78
CA ALA A 146 -23.06 12.20 -12.37
C ALA A 146 -23.72 10.95 -12.99
N LEU A 147 -23.40 10.63 -14.25
CA LEU A 147 -23.90 9.41 -14.92
C LEU A 147 -23.28 8.13 -14.33
N LEU A 148 -22.00 8.18 -13.98
CA LEU A 148 -21.30 7.10 -13.28
C LEU A 148 -21.94 6.82 -11.92
N GLU A 149 -22.19 7.86 -11.12
CA GLU A 149 -22.88 7.71 -9.83
C GLU A 149 -24.27 7.10 -9.98
N LEU A 150 -25.01 7.52 -11.01
CA LEU A 150 -26.35 6.98 -11.28
C LEU A 150 -26.27 5.50 -11.65
N ALA A 151 -25.35 5.11 -12.53
CA ALA A 151 -25.13 3.72 -12.92
C ALA A 151 -24.73 2.83 -11.72
N LEU A 152 -23.83 3.32 -10.87
CA LEU A 152 -23.42 2.62 -9.65
C LEU A 152 -24.59 2.37 -8.70
N ARG A 153 -25.49 3.35 -8.51
CA ARG A 153 -26.67 3.21 -7.64
C ARG A 153 -27.71 2.24 -8.19
N MET A 154 -27.82 2.12 -9.51
CA MET A 154 -28.76 1.20 -10.18
C MET A 154 -28.27 -0.25 -10.20
N SER A 155 -26.96 -0.46 -10.13
CA SER A 155 -26.34 -1.79 -10.17
C SER A 155 -26.30 -2.48 -8.81
N THR A 156 -26.15 -3.81 -8.84
CA THR A 156 -25.78 -4.62 -7.67
C THR A 156 -24.44 -4.22 -7.05
N ALA A 157 -23.56 -3.54 -7.81
CA ALA A 157 -22.32 -2.92 -7.32
C ALA A 157 -22.55 -1.85 -6.24
N ASN A 158 -23.78 -1.34 -6.08
CA ASN A 158 -24.16 -0.41 -5.01
C ASN A 158 -23.91 -0.95 -3.59
N THR A 159 -23.79 -2.28 -3.44
CA THR A 159 -23.51 -2.95 -2.16
C THR A 159 -22.04 -2.92 -1.76
N ASP A 160 -21.14 -2.53 -2.66
CA ASP A 160 -19.70 -2.44 -2.39
C ASP A 160 -19.39 -1.25 -1.45
N PRO A 161 -18.73 -1.49 -0.29
CA PRO A 161 -18.36 -0.42 0.64
C PRO A 161 -17.35 0.58 0.06
N PHE A 162 -16.55 0.20 -0.93
CA PHE A 162 -15.49 1.05 -1.51
C PHE A 162 -15.87 1.63 -2.89
N LYS A 163 -17.16 1.62 -3.24
CA LYS A 163 -17.63 2.14 -4.54
C LYS A 163 -17.36 3.63 -4.78
N ASP A 164 -17.21 4.41 -3.71
CA ASP A 164 -16.96 5.85 -3.81
C ASP A 164 -15.52 6.17 -4.24
N ASP A 165 -14.59 5.22 -4.17
CA ASP A 165 -13.19 5.35 -4.60
C ASP A 165 -13.03 5.42 -6.13
N LEU A 166 -14.12 5.25 -6.89
CA LEU A 166 -14.15 5.39 -8.35
C LEU A 166 -14.16 6.84 -8.84
N LYS A 167 -14.38 7.81 -7.94
CA LYS A 167 -14.50 9.23 -8.29
C LYS A 167 -13.13 9.92 -8.37
#